data_AF-A0A7C5WWV6-F1
#
_entry.id   AF-A0A7C5WWV6-F1
#
_cell.length_a   1.000
_cell.length_b   1.000
_cell.length_c   1.000
_cell.angle_alpha   90.00
_cell.angle_beta   90.00
_cell.angle_gamma   90.00
#
_symmetry.space_group_name_H-M   'P 1'
#
loop_
_entity.id
_entity.type
_entity.pdbx_description
1 polymer ?
#
loop_
_entity_poly.entity_id
_entity_poly.type
_entity_poly.pdbx_seq_one_letter_code
_entity_poly.pdbx_strand_id
1 'polypeptide(L)'
;MQSGKAELYLLAVLFLFTLWFIRSTVRYYYGEKRKLKQMHRFAREGDLEAQQHLAKRYQKGDILPKSCERAAYWYQKAALSGDEEAKGFLEKFLESHRKKC
;
A
#
# COMPACT_ATOMS: atom_id res chain seq x y z
N MET A 1 -31.71 -34.71 24.46
CA MET A 1 -32.35 -33.47 23.97
C MET A 1 -31.54 -32.18 24.20
N GLN A 2 -30.41 -32.19 24.93
CA GLN A 2 -29.57 -30.99 25.15
C GLN A 2 -28.42 -30.80 24.13
N SER A 3 -27.98 -31.86 23.44
CA SER A 3 -26.80 -31.85 22.56
C SER A 3 -26.92 -30.93 21.32
N GLY A 4 -28.08 -30.84 20.67
CA GLY A 4 -28.25 -30.03 19.45
C GLY A 4 -28.21 -28.51 19.66
N LYS A 5 -28.43 -28.01 20.90
CA LYS A 5 -28.34 -26.57 21.19
C LYS A 5 -26.88 -26.10 21.22
N ALA A 6 -25.97 -26.93 21.73
CA ALA A 6 -24.55 -26.62 21.78
C ALA A 6 -23.95 -26.48 20.37
N GLU A 7 -24.35 -27.36 19.45
CA GLU A 7 -23.96 -27.28 18.04
C GLU A 7 -24.44 -25.98 17.39
N LEU A 8 -25.68 -25.57 17.67
CA LEU A 8 -26.23 -24.31 17.17
C LEU A 8 -25.44 -23.10 17.70
N TYR A 9 -25.05 -23.09 18.98
CA TYR A 9 -24.22 -22.02 19.54
C TYR A 9 -22.82 -21.98 18.94
N LEU A 10 -22.19 -23.15 18.71
CA LEU A 10 -20.88 -23.24 18.06
C LEU A 10 -20.93 -22.68 16.63
N LEU A 11 -21.95 -23.05 15.86
CA LEU A 11 -22.15 -22.52 14.51
C LEU A 11 -22.38 -21.00 14.53
N ALA A 12 -23.17 -20.48 15.47
CA ALA A 12 -23.41 -19.05 15.61
C ALA A 12 -22.12 -18.28 15.96
N VAL A 13 -21.29 -18.78 16.87
CA VAL A 13 -20.02 -18.14 17.24
C VAL A 13 -19.03 -18.13 16.07
N LEU A 14 -18.91 -19.23 15.32
CA LEU A 14 -18.07 -19.32 14.13
C LEU A 14 -18.57 -18.35 13.03
N PHE A 15 -19.89 -18.26 12.85
CA PHE A 15 -20.48 -17.31 11.91
C PHE A 15 -20.20 -15.86 12.31
N LEU A 16 -20.41 -15.50 13.58
CA LEU A 16 -20.10 -14.16 14.08
C LEU A 16 -18.60 -13.85 13.99
N PHE A 17 -17.73 -14.82 14.25
CA PHE A 17 -16.29 -14.68 14.12
C PHE A 17 -15.88 -14.40 12.68
N THR A 18 -16.42 -15.16 11.72
CA THR A 18 -16.13 -14.95 10.30
C THR A 18 -16.69 -13.62 9.79
N LEU A 19 -17.90 -13.22 10.21
CA LEU A 19 -18.42 -11.89 9.89
C LEU A 19 -17.55 -10.77 10.47
N TRP A 20 -17.08 -10.91 11.71
CA TRP A 20 -16.14 -9.99 12.32
C TRP A 20 -14.79 -9.95 11.58
N PHE A 21 -14.26 -11.12 11.21
CA PHE A 21 -12.99 -11.26 10.49
C PHE A 21 -13.05 -10.67 9.09
N ILE A 22 -14.13 -10.95 8.33
CA ILE A 22 -14.39 -10.35 7.03
C ILE A 22 -14.53 -8.84 7.17
N ARG A 23 -15.33 -8.36 8.13
CA ARG A 23 -15.51 -6.92 8.36
C ARG A 23 -14.19 -6.24 8.78
N SER A 24 -13.34 -6.93 9.53
CA SER A 24 -12.02 -6.46 9.96
C SER A 24 -11.06 -6.34 8.78
N THR A 25 -10.94 -7.41 7.97
CA THR A 25 -10.05 -7.45 6.80
C THR A 25 -10.48 -6.46 5.72
N VAL A 26 -11.79 -6.34 5.46
CA VAL A 26 -12.36 -5.34 4.56
C VAL A 26 -12.02 -3.92 5.03
N ARG A 27 -12.19 -3.62 6.33
CA ARG A 27 -11.86 -2.30 6.89
C ARG A 27 -10.37 -1.96 6.73
N TYR A 28 -9.48 -2.92 6.96
CA TYR A 28 -8.05 -2.76 6.76
C TYR A 28 -7.71 -2.40 5.30
N TYR A 29 -8.27 -3.15 4.34
CA TYR A 29 -8.02 -2.94 2.91
C TYR A 29 -8.56 -1.60 2.38
N TYR A 30 -9.76 -1.19 2.81
CA TYR A 30 -10.33 0.13 2.44
C TYR A 30 -9.53 1.29 3.05
N GLY A 31 -8.94 1.11 4.23
CA GLY A 31 -8.10 2.10 4.88
C GLY A 31 -6.86 2.45 4.06
N GLU A 32 -6.12 1.44 3.58
CA GLU A 32 -4.94 1.67 2.75
C GLU A 32 -5.28 2.26 1.37
N LYS A 33 -6.40 1.86 0.74
CA LYS A 33 -6.86 2.51 -0.50
C LYS A 33 -7.13 4.01 -0.31
N ARG A 34 -7.73 4.41 0.81
CA ARG A 34 -7.96 5.83 1.11
C ARG A 34 -6.66 6.59 1.33
N LYS A 35 -5.68 5.99 2.03
CA LYS A 35 -4.34 6.57 2.22
C LYS A 35 -3.61 6.72 0.89
N LEU A 36 -3.66 5.68 0.03
CA LEU A 36 -3.06 5.69 -1.30
C LEU A 36 -3.65 6.79 -2.18
N LYS A 37 -4.98 6.97 -2.15
CA LYS A 37 -5.66 8.05 -2.88
C LYS A 37 -5.19 9.44 -2.42
N GLN A 38 -5.03 9.65 -1.12
CA GLN A 38 -4.51 10.90 -0.58
C GLN A 38 -3.05 11.13 -0.97
N MET A 39 -2.23 10.08 -0.91
CA MET A 39 -0.83 10.15 -1.34
C MET A 39 -0.70 10.51 -2.83
N HIS A 40 -1.55 9.94 -3.70
CA HIS A 40 -1.63 10.35 -5.11
C HIS A 40 -2.08 11.79 -5.32
N ARG A 41 -2.85 12.36 -4.38
CA ARG A 41 -3.22 13.78 -4.42
C ARG A 41 -2.01 14.64 -4.05
N PHE A 42 -1.40 14.41 -2.89
CA PHE A 42 -0.23 15.17 -2.42
C PHE A 42 0.95 15.08 -3.40
N ALA A 43 1.22 13.88 -3.94
CA ALA A 43 2.28 13.70 -4.93
C ALA A 43 2.01 14.44 -6.26
N ARG A 44 0.74 14.69 -6.60
CA ARG A 44 0.38 15.54 -7.73
C ARG A 44 0.53 17.03 -7.40
N GLU A 45 0.25 17.42 -6.16
CA GLU A 45 0.42 18.78 -5.64
C GLU A 45 1.90 19.15 -5.44
N GLY A 46 2.83 18.19 -5.52
CA GLY A 46 4.28 18.43 -5.46
C GLY A 46 4.92 18.03 -4.13
N ASP A 47 4.15 17.42 -3.22
CA ASP A 47 4.65 16.94 -1.95
C ASP A 47 5.70 15.84 -2.15
N LEU A 48 6.93 16.13 -1.71
CA LEU A 48 8.09 15.28 -1.94
C LEU A 48 7.96 13.94 -1.22
N GLU A 49 7.51 13.97 0.03
CA GLU A 49 7.36 12.79 0.87
C GLU A 49 6.33 11.83 0.28
N ALA A 50 5.22 12.34 -0.27
CA ALA A 50 4.21 11.56 -0.96
C ALA A 50 4.72 10.95 -2.27
N GLN A 51 5.53 11.69 -3.05
CA GLN A 51 6.15 11.16 -4.27
C GLN A 51 7.13 10.02 -3.96
N GLN A 52 8.00 10.21 -2.97
CA GLN A 52 8.93 9.18 -2.51
C GLN A 52 8.21 7.95 -1.98
N HIS A 53 7.16 8.13 -1.17
CA HIS A 53 6.38 7.01 -0.65
C HIS A 53 5.64 6.24 -1.74
N LEU A 54 5.09 6.92 -2.75
CA LEU A 54 4.49 6.25 -3.90
C LEU A 54 5.52 5.43 -4.67
N ALA A 55 6.72 5.98 -4.88
CA ALA A 55 7.79 5.28 -5.55
C ALA A 55 8.17 3.99 -4.81
N LYS A 56 8.33 4.06 -3.48
CA LYS A 56 8.59 2.89 -2.61
C LYS A 56 7.47 1.85 -2.68
N ARG A 57 6.19 2.29 -2.71
CA ARG A 57 5.03 1.37 -2.83
C ARG A 57 5.00 0.66 -4.19
N TYR A 58 5.29 1.36 -5.29
CA TYR A 58 5.45 0.76 -6.62
C TYR A 58 6.65 -0.20 -6.72
N GLN A 59 7.72 0.06 -5.97
CA GLN A 59 8.88 -0.81 -5.91
C GLN A 59 8.60 -2.12 -5.16
N LYS A 60 7.89 -2.05 -4.03
CA LYS A 60 7.56 -3.21 -3.20
C LYS A 60 6.46 -4.08 -3.79
N GLY A 61 5.43 -3.46 -4.37
CA GLY A 61 4.30 -4.19 -4.95
C GLY A 61 3.22 -4.59 -3.95
N ASP A 62 3.15 -3.95 -2.77
CA ASP A 62 2.25 -4.37 -1.69
C ASP A 62 0.76 -4.13 -2.05
N ILE A 63 0.37 -2.86 -2.18
CA ILE A 63 -1.01 -2.42 -2.52
C ILE A 63 -1.14 -2.15 -4.01
N LEU A 64 -0.04 -1.68 -4.60
CA LEU A 64 0.07 -1.31 -6.00
C LEU A 64 0.78 -2.43 -6.74
N PRO A 65 0.48 -2.63 -8.04
CA PRO A 65 1.26 -3.55 -8.85
C PRO A 65 2.71 -3.10 -8.84
N LYS A 66 3.63 -4.05 -8.61
CA LYS A 66 5.06 -3.78 -8.66
C LYS A 66 5.41 -3.25 -10.05
N SER A 67 6.04 -2.07 -10.12
CA SER A 67 6.41 -1.45 -11.39
C SER A 67 7.62 -0.54 -11.18
N CYS A 68 8.74 -0.93 -11.77
CA CYS A 68 9.96 -0.14 -11.71
C CYS A 68 9.82 1.17 -12.48
N GLU A 69 9.13 1.15 -13.63
CA GLU A 69 8.85 2.35 -14.42
C GLU A 69 8.08 3.39 -13.63
N ARG A 70 7.00 2.97 -12.94
CA ARG A 70 6.20 3.89 -12.13
C ARG A 70 6.98 4.36 -10.90
N ALA A 71 7.79 3.50 -10.28
CA ALA A 71 8.66 3.91 -9.19
C ALA A 71 9.69 4.96 -9.65
N ALA A 72 10.34 4.73 -10.79
CA ALA A 72 11.30 5.66 -11.40
C ALA A 72 10.65 7.01 -11.71
N TYR A 73 9.46 7.01 -12.31
CA TYR A 73 8.71 8.23 -12.63
C TYR A 73 8.48 9.11 -11.39
N TRP A 74 8.05 8.52 -10.27
CA TRP A 74 7.81 9.30 -9.05
C TRP A 74 9.10 9.77 -8.39
N TYR A 75 10.17 8.98 -8.40
CA TYR A 75 11.49 9.43 -7.93
C TYR A 75 12.08 10.55 -8.81
N GLN A 76 11.92 10.46 -10.12
CA GLN A 76 12.33 11.53 -11.04
C GLN A 76 11.57 12.81 -10.78
N LYS A 77 10.25 12.71 -10.59
CA LYS A 77 9.42 13.87 -10.26
C LYS A 77 9.87 14.55 -8.95
N ALA A 78 10.24 13.75 -7.95
CA ALA A 78 10.76 14.24 -6.68
C ALA A 78 12.15 14.88 -6.83
N ALA A 79 13.02 14.29 -7.64
CA ALA A 79 14.34 14.86 -7.93
C ALA A 79 14.24 16.20 -8.71
N LEU A 80 13.23 16.34 -9.58
CA LEU A 80 12.97 17.56 -10.34
C LEU A 80 12.45 18.73 -9.49
N SER A 81 11.83 18.46 -8.33
CA SER A 81 11.42 19.52 -7.39
C SER A 81 12.60 20.18 -6.66
N GLY A 82 13.86 19.80 -6.97
CA GLY A 82 15.05 20.49 -6.49
C GLY A 82 15.56 20.02 -5.13
N ASP A 83 14.99 18.96 -4.58
CA ASP A 83 15.45 18.38 -3.31
C ASP A 83 16.63 17.44 -3.54
N GLU A 84 17.79 17.78 -2.97
CA GLU A 84 19.01 16.96 -3.01
C GLU A 84 18.79 15.57 -2.39
N GLU A 85 17.91 15.44 -1.40
CA GLU A 85 17.53 14.16 -0.80
C GLU A 85 16.80 13.28 -1.83
N ALA A 86 15.92 13.88 -2.64
CA ALA A 86 15.19 13.15 -3.67
C ALA A 86 16.08 12.69 -4.84
N LYS A 87 17.10 13.47 -5.19
CA LYS A 87 18.13 13.04 -6.14
C LYS A 87 18.88 11.81 -5.61
N GLY A 88 19.28 11.83 -4.33
CA GLY A 88 19.93 10.68 -3.68
C GLY A 88 19.05 9.42 -3.65
N PHE A 89 17.74 9.56 -3.48
CA PHE A 89 16.81 8.42 -3.58
C PHE A 89 16.69 7.88 -5.00
N LEU A 90 16.62 8.75 -6.02
CA LEU A 90 16.59 8.34 -7.42
C LEU A 90 17.88 7.60 -7.81
N GLU A 91 19.04 8.12 -7.41
CA GLU A 91 20.34 7.52 -7.69
C GLU A 91 20.45 6.12 -7.06
N LYS A 92 20.11 5.98 -5.78
CA LYS A 92 20.04 4.68 -5.09
C LYS A 92 19.05 3.72 -5.76
N PHE A 93 17.90 4.22 -6.20
CA PHE A 93 16.90 3.41 -6.91
C PHE A 93 17.46 2.86 -8.23
N LEU A 94 18.05 3.73 -9.05
CA LEU A 94 18.63 3.36 -10.35
C LEU A 94 19.84 2.43 -10.18
N GLU A 95 20.68 2.65 -9.17
CA GLU A 95 21.82 1.78 -8.89
C GLU A 95 21.36 0.37 -8.47
N SER A 96 20.40 0.29 -7.55
CA SER A 96 19.87 -0.98 -7.05
C SER A 96 19.11 -1.77 -8.12
N HIS A 97 18.48 -1.10 -9.10
CA HIS A 97 17.59 -1.72 -10.08
C HIS A 97 18.14 -1.73 -11.51
N ARG A 98 19.37 -1.24 -11.75
CA ARG A 98 20.07 -1.15 -13.06
C ARG A 98 20.11 -2.45 -13.89
N LYS A 99 19.86 -3.60 -13.27
CA LYS A 99 19.95 -4.94 -13.89
C LYS A 99 18.77 -5.88 -13.56
N LYS A 100 17.75 -5.40 -12.83
CA LYS A 100 16.65 -6.24 -12.30
C LYS A 100 15.26 -5.80 -12.75
N CYS A 101 15.22 -4.61 -13.32
CA CYS A 101 14.24 -4.16 -14.28
C CYS A 101 15.07 -3.80 -15.53
#